data_AF-A0A6G2RWK1-F1
#
_entry.id   AF-A0A6G2RWK1-F1
#
_cell.length_a   1.000
_cell.length_b   1.000
_cell.length_c   1.000
_cell.angle_alpha   90.00
_cell.angle_beta   90.00
_cell.angle_gamma   90.00
#
_symmetry.space_group_name_H-M   'P 1'
#
loop_
_entity.id
_entity.type
_entity.pdbx_description
1 polymer ?
#
loop_
_entity_poly.entity_id
_entity_poly.type
_entity_poly.pdbx_seq_one_letter_code
_entity_poly.pdbx_strand_id
1 'polypeptide(L)'
;MSSGVQYTRERLTEAATQCSDIDEVIAFLGARPYGNLRRYLFRRFGHFGIDVSHLPRQRRDMGPPAKPAADELRQAVEGATSIAGALRLLGKNPYNSRLRALFHTWVTQDSLDISHFLGQAHLRGKPGPVPAKRPEDVLVQHDRRQRTPTRQLRRALREVGVPEKCARCGVGPEWLGKPMTLEIDHISGDWGDDRRENLRLLCPNCHAITSTWCRGGRRADRSAQ
;
A
#
# COMPACT_ATOMS: atom_id res chain seq x y z
N MET A 1 -29.93 4.48 17.57
CA MET A 1 -29.67 5.17 18.84
C MET A 1 -28.39 4.59 19.42
N SER A 2 -27.30 5.37 19.36
CA SER A 2 -25.97 4.90 19.75
C SER A 2 -25.91 4.82 21.27
N SER A 3 -25.77 3.62 21.82
CA SER A 3 -25.60 3.36 23.26
C SER A 3 -24.26 3.96 23.71
N GLY A 4 -24.29 5.24 24.06
CA GLY A 4 -23.19 5.87 24.77
C GLY A 4 -22.93 5.09 26.04
N VAL A 5 -21.64 4.85 26.30
CA VAL A 5 -21.11 4.35 27.57
C VAL A 5 -21.10 2.81 27.76
N GLN A 6 -20.52 2.05 26.82
CA GLN A 6 -20.15 0.65 27.09
C GLN A 6 -18.98 0.50 28.08
N TYR A 7 -18.13 1.52 28.23
CA TYR A 7 -16.84 1.43 28.94
C TYR A 7 -16.61 2.63 29.88
N THR A 8 -17.56 2.87 30.79
CA THR A 8 -17.39 3.78 31.94
C THR A 8 -16.40 3.23 32.96
N ARG A 9 -15.90 4.12 33.82
CA ARG A 9 -15.11 3.73 34.98
C ARG A 9 -15.88 2.76 35.87
N GLU A 10 -17.14 3.05 36.15
CA GLU A 10 -18.00 2.29 37.07
C GLU A 10 -18.21 0.85 36.56
N ARG A 11 -18.64 0.70 35.29
CA ARG A 11 -18.82 -0.62 34.66
C ARG A 11 -17.52 -1.41 34.57
N LEU A 12 -16.40 -0.74 34.31
CA LEU A 12 -15.11 -1.43 34.26
C LEU A 12 -14.64 -1.85 35.64
N THR A 13 -14.84 -1.04 36.69
CA THR A 13 -14.52 -1.44 38.07
C THR A 13 -15.35 -2.65 38.47
N GLU A 14 -16.65 -2.66 38.15
CA GLU A 14 -17.53 -3.80 38.40
C GLU A 14 -17.10 -5.05 37.61
N ALA A 15 -16.76 -4.89 36.33
CA ALA A 15 -16.25 -6.00 35.53
C ALA A 15 -14.93 -6.55 36.08
N ALA A 16 -14.03 -5.67 36.57
CA ALA A 16 -12.75 -6.08 37.14
C ALA A 16 -12.90 -6.87 38.44
N THR A 17 -13.94 -6.60 39.25
CA THR A 17 -14.17 -7.34 40.50
C THR A 17 -14.91 -8.66 40.28
N GLN A 18 -15.81 -8.72 39.29
CA GLN A 18 -16.65 -9.90 39.04
C GLN A 18 -16.06 -10.90 38.05
N CYS A 19 -15.07 -10.50 37.25
CA CYS A 19 -14.48 -11.36 36.23
C CYS A 19 -13.06 -11.80 36.62
N SER A 20 -12.73 -13.02 36.23
CA SER A 20 -11.43 -13.65 36.40
C SER A 20 -10.59 -13.64 35.12
N ASP A 21 -11.20 -13.42 33.95
CA ASP A 21 -10.52 -13.26 32.68
C ASP A 21 -11.10 -12.18 31.75
N ILE A 22 -10.36 -11.82 30.70
CA ILE A 22 -10.73 -10.73 29.79
C ILE A 22 -11.91 -11.08 28.87
N ASP A 23 -12.15 -12.35 28.58
CA ASP A 23 -13.30 -12.81 27.79
C ASP A 23 -14.58 -12.78 28.63
N GLU A 24 -14.50 -13.12 29.92
CA GLU A 24 -15.56 -12.87 30.91
C GLU A 24 -15.89 -11.38 31.01
N VAL A 25 -14.88 -10.49 31.06
CA VAL A 25 -15.10 -9.03 31.00
C VAL A 25 -15.82 -8.61 29.71
N ILE A 26 -15.45 -9.18 28.56
CA ILE A 26 -16.11 -8.87 27.27
C ILE A 26 -17.58 -9.32 27.29
N ALA A 27 -17.85 -10.50 27.82
CA ALA A 27 -19.20 -11.03 27.98
C ALA A 27 -20.03 -10.17 28.96
N PHE A 28 -19.46 -9.81 30.11
CA PHE A 28 -20.07 -8.95 31.13
C PHE A 28 -20.43 -7.56 30.59
N LEU A 29 -19.56 -7.00 29.75
CA LEU A 29 -19.81 -5.70 29.11
C LEU A 29 -20.78 -5.78 27.92
N GLY A 30 -21.24 -6.99 27.55
CA GLY A 30 -22.15 -7.22 26.42
C GLY A 30 -21.53 -6.84 25.07
N ALA A 31 -20.20 -6.86 24.97
CA ALA A 31 -19.48 -6.44 23.78
C ALA A 31 -19.27 -7.63 22.84
N ARG A 32 -19.46 -7.41 21.53
CA ARG A 32 -19.06 -8.42 20.53
C ARG A 32 -17.53 -8.45 20.43
N PRO A 33 -16.87 -9.61 20.45
CA PRO A 33 -15.43 -9.68 20.28
C PRO A 33 -14.99 -9.12 18.92
N TYR A 34 -14.04 -8.18 18.92
CA TYR A 34 -13.34 -7.71 17.72
C TYR A 34 -11.85 -7.57 17.99
N GLY A 35 -11.02 -7.62 16.94
CA GLY A 35 -9.60 -8.01 17.05
C GLY A 35 -8.72 -7.18 17.99
N ASN A 36 -9.08 -5.95 18.32
CA ASN A 36 -8.34 -5.08 19.25
C ASN A 36 -9.08 -4.79 20.57
N LEU A 37 -10.26 -5.37 20.81
CA LEU A 37 -11.08 -5.09 21.99
C LEU A 37 -10.34 -5.43 23.30
N ARG A 38 -9.73 -6.61 23.40
CA ARG A 38 -8.95 -7.01 24.58
C ARG A 38 -7.86 -6.00 24.93
N ARG A 39 -7.10 -5.53 23.92
CA ARG A 39 -6.06 -4.51 24.09
C ARG A 39 -6.64 -3.16 24.51
N TYR A 40 -7.77 -2.77 23.92
CA TYR A 40 -8.47 -1.54 24.26
C TYR A 40 -8.94 -1.54 25.72
N LEU A 41 -9.53 -2.65 26.20
CA LEU A 41 -9.97 -2.82 27.58
C LEU A 41 -8.81 -2.72 28.57
N PHE A 42 -7.69 -3.41 28.36
CA PHE A 42 -6.51 -3.27 29.22
C PHE A 42 -5.97 -1.83 29.29
N ARG A 43 -5.99 -1.10 28.16
CA ARG A 43 -5.63 0.33 28.15
C ARG A 43 -6.63 1.17 28.94
N ARG A 44 -7.92 0.82 28.85
CA ARG A 44 -9.01 1.53 29.51
C ARG A 44 -9.00 1.31 31.03
N PHE A 45 -8.71 0.10 31.49
CA PHE A 45 -8.45 -0.18 32.92
C PHE A 45 -7.29 0.66 33.45
N GLY A 46 -6.16 0.71 32.71
CA GLY A 46 -5.02 1.54 33.08
C GLY A 46 -5.34 3.04 33.08
N HIS A 47 -6.15 3.53 32.13
CA HIS A 47 -6.59 4.93 32.09
C HIS A 47 -7.41 5.33 33.34
N PHE A 48 -8.20 4.42 33.89
CA PHE A 48 -9.02 4.66 35.07
C PHE A 48 -8.34 4.26 36.40
N GLY A 49 -7.10 3.75 36.35
CA GLY A 49 -6.37 3.29 37.53
C GLY A 49 -7.01 2.08 38.22
N ILE A 50 -7.72 1.24 37.47
CA ILE A 50 -8.36 0.02 38.00
C ILE A 50 -7.31 -1.10 38.01
N ASP A 51 -7.07 -1.69 39.18
CA ASP A 51 -6.19 -2.85 39.29
C ASP A 51 -6.85 -4.07 38.65
N VAL A 52 -6.15 -4.65 37.68
CA VAL A 52 -6.56 -5.83 36.92
C VAL A 52 -5.42 -6.82 36.80
N SER A 53 -4.52 -6.82 37.80
CA SER A 53 -3.34 -7.69 37.83
C SER A 53 -3.71 -9.18 37.92
N HIS A 54 -4.89 -9.50 38.46
CA HIS A 54 -5.45 -10.85 38.50
C HIS A 54 -6.00 -11.33 37.16
N LEU A 55 -6.33 -10.43 36.22
CA LEU A 55 -6.81 -10.82 34.90
C LEU A 55 -5.63 -11.33 34.06
N PRO A 56 -5.64 -12.60 33.61
CA PRO A 56 -4.59 -13.15 32.78
C PRO A 56 -4.54 -12.36 31.48
N ARG A 57 -3.46 -11.61 31.30
CA ARG A 57 -3.10 -11.15 29.96
C ARG A 57 -2.75 -12.41 29.20
N GLN A 58 -3.53 -12.77 28.17
CA GLN A 58 -3.04 -13.68 27.15
C GLN A 58 -1.79 -13.04 26.55
N ARG A 59 -0.63 -13.34 27.16
CA ARG A 59 0.64 -13.25 26.47
C ARG A 59 0.44 -14.26 25.36
N ARG A 60 0.44 -13.79 24.11
CA ARG A 60 0.69 -14.72 23.01
C ARG A 60 1.95 -15.46 23.41
N ASP A 61 1.82 -16.75 23.70
CA ASP A 61 2.90 -17.63 24.10
C ASP A 61 3.72 -17.96 22.84
N MET A 62 4.27 -16.90 22.28
CA MET A 62 5.08 -16.86 21.09
C MET A 62 6.19 -15.87 21.44
N GLY A 63 7.08 -16.34 22.32
CA GLY A 63 8.43 -15.80 22.38
C GLY A 63 8.97 -15.60 20.96
N PRO A 64 9.94 -14.69 20.77
CA PRO A 64 10.56 -14.56 19.46
C PRO A 64 10.94 -15.96 18.96
N PRO A 65 10.57 -16.32 17.71
CA PRO A 65 10.95 -17.63 17.18
C PRO A 65 12.45 -17.81 17.40
N ALA A 66 12.83 -18.94 17.98
CA ALA A 66 14.22 -19.21 18.31
C ALA A 66 15.10 -19.06 17.06
N LYS A 67 16.31 -18.52 17.27
CA LYS A 67 17.32 -18.46 16.23
C LYS A 67 17.61 -19.89 15.75
N PRO A 68 17.59 -20.17 14.43
CA PRO A 68 18.02 -21.46 13.89
C PRO A 68 19.46 -21.80 14.28
N ALA A 69 19.86 -23.07 14.17
CA ALA A 69 21.26 -23.42 14.32
C ALA A 69 22.09 -22.70 13.23
N ALA A 70 23.34 -22.33 13.55
CA ALA A 70 24.18 -21.55 12.63
C ALA A 70 24.38 -22.25 11.28
N ASP A 71 24.52 -23.58 11.29
CA ASP A 71 24.69 -24.38 10.07
C ASP A 71 23.42 -24.44 9.22
N GLU A 72 22.26 -24.57 9.86
CA GLU A 72 20.96 -24.53 9.18
C GLU A 72 20.72 -23.16 8.52
N LEU A 73 21.06 -22.07 9.23
CA LEU A 73 20.93 -20.72 8.69
C LEU A 73 21.87 -20.51 7.50
N ARG A 74 23.12 -20.99 7.57
CA ARG A 74 24.08 -20.92 6.47
C ARG A 74 23.57 -21.68 5.25
N GLN A 75 23.17 -22.94 5.41
CA GLN A 75 22.63 -23.77 4.32
C GLN A 75 21.38 -23.13 3.69
N ALA A 76 20.50 -22.55 4.51
CA ALA A 76 19.30 -21.87 4.01
C ALA A 76 19.63 -20.58 3.24
N VAL A 77 20.69 -19.86 3.62
CA VAL A 77 21.15 -18.66 2.92
C VAL A 77 21.81 -19.02 1.58
N GLU A 78 22.68 -20.02 1.57
CA GLU A 78 23.36 -20.51 0.37
C GLU A 78 22.38 -21.13 -0.64
N GLY A 79 21.38 -21.88 -0.15
CA GLY A 79 20.37 -22.55 -0.98
C GLY A 79 19.25 -21.64 -1.51
N ALA A 80 19.25 -20.35 -1.19
CA ALA A 80 18.20 -19.41 -1.58
C ALA A 80 18.74 -18.20 -2.36
N THR A 81 17.85 -17.59 -3.14
CA THR A 81 18.09 -16.31 -3.84
C THR A 81 17.25 -15.17 -3.27
N SER A 82 16.56 -15.42 -2.15
CA SER A 82 15.72 -14.44 -1.47
C SER A 82 15.48 -14.81 -0.01
N ILE A 83 15.22 -13.80 0.83
CA ILE A 83 14.81 -13.97 2.24
C ILE A 83 13.59 -14.91 2.35
N ALA A 84 12.64 -14.79 1.43
CA ALA A 84 11.46 -15.64 1.44
C ALA A 84 11.81 -17.11 1.15
N GLY A 85 12.75 -17.36 0.24
CA GLY A 85 13.30 -18.70 -0.02
C GLY A 85 14.03 -19.26 1.19
N ALA A 86 14.94 -18.49 1.79
CA ALA A 86 15.69 -18.90 2.96
C ALA A 86 14.77 -19.23 4.15
N LEU A 87 13.74 -18.40 4.40
CA LEU A 87 12.75 -18.68 5.45
C LEU A 87 11.93 -19.95 5.17
N ARG A 88 11.61 -20.26 3.91
CA ARG A 88 10.94 -21.52 3.54
C ARG A 88 11.84 -22.73 3.78
N LEU A 89 13.12 -22.65 3.44
CA LEU A 89 14.10 -23.72 3.73
C LEU A 89 14.24 -23.99 5.23
N LEU A 90 14.10 -22.95 6.05
CA LEU A 90 14.07 -23.04 7.51
C LEU A 90 12.70 -23.52 8.08
N GLY A 91 11.75 -23.90 7.22
CA GLY A 91 10.40 -24.30 7.62
C GLY A 91 9.55 -23.17 8.22
N LYS A 92 9.91 -21.91 7.98
CA LYS A 92 9.26 -20.73 8.58
C LYS A 92 8.42 -19.96 7.57
N ASN A 93 7.34 -19.32 8.04
CA ASN A 93 6.44 -18.52 7.19
C ASN A 93 7.11 -17.20 6.72
N PRO A 94 7.39 -17.02 5.42
CA PRO A 94 8.13 -15.87 4.91
C PRO A 94 7.37 -14.53 4.95
N TYR A 95 6.05 -14.56 5.18
CA TYR A 95 5.18 -13.37 5.17
C TYR A 95 5.01 -12.73 6.57
N ASN A 96 5.68 -13.27 7.58
CA ASN A 96 5.69 -12.69 8.92
C ASN A 96 6.74 -11.57 9.03
N SER A 97 6.29 -10.33 9.18
CA SER A 97 7.17 -9.14 9.26
C SER A 97 8.18 -9.21 10.41
N ARG A 98 7.77 -9.73 11.58
CA ARG A 98 8.67 -9.92 12.74
C ARG A 98 9.78 -10.92 12.42
N LEU A 99 9.44 -11.99 11.71
CA LEU A 99 10.42 -13.02 11.34
C LEU A 99 11.42 -12.52 10.30
N ARG A 100 11.00 -11.68 9.35
CA ARG A 100 11.92 -11.06 8.39
C ARG A 100 12.90 -10.11 9.08
N ALA A 101 12.46 -9.39 10.11
CA ALA A 101 13.35 -8.56 10.93
C ALA A 101 14.37 -9.42 11.70
N LEU A 102 13.92 -10.51 12.32
CA LEU A 102 14.81 -11.46 13.02
C LEU A 102 15.82 -12.12 12.08
N PHE A 103 15.41 -12.45 10.85
CA PHE A 103 16.31 -12.99 9.84
C PHE A 103 17.52 -12.06 9.57
N HIS A 104 17.29 -10.75 9.43
CA HIS A 104 18.39 -9.79 9.29
C HIS A 104 19.29 -9.79 10.52
N THR A 105 18.73 -9.82 11.73
CA THR A 105 19.50 -9.92 12.97
C THR A 105 20.37 -11.19 13.00
N TRP A 106 19.83 -12.34 12.62
CA TRP A 106 20.57 -13.61 12.61
C TRP A 106 21.71 -13.60 11.59
N VAL A 107 21.46 -13.11 10.37
CA VAL A 107 22.46 -12.95 9.32
C VAL A 107 23.62 -12.06 9.78
N THR A 108 23.32 -10.94 10.43
CA THR A 108 24.35 -10.04 10.98
C THR A 108 25.14 -10.69 12.11
N GLN A 109 24.47 -11.43 13.00
CA GLN A 109 25.14 -12.13 14.11
C GLN A 109 26.10 -13.23 13.63
N ASP A 110 25.72 -13.94 12.56
CA ASP A 110 26.52 -15.05 12.03
C ASP A 110 27.43 -14.62 10.87
N SER A 111 27.51 -13.32 10.59
CA SER A 111 28.33 -12.73 9.52
C SER A 111 28.11 -13.40 8.16
N LEU A 112 26.86 -13.71 7.82
CA LEU A 112 26.50 -14.35 6.55
C LEU A 112 26.33 -13.31 5.44
N ASP A 113 26.84 -13.61 4.25
CA ASP A 113 26.57 -12.79 3.07
C ASP A 113 25.20 -13.12 2.47
N ILE A 114 24.40 -12.08 2.23
CA ILE A 114 23.10 -12.16 1.54
C ILE A 114 23.04 -11.21 0.35
N SER A 115 24.18 -10.71 -0.12
CA SER A 115 24.27 -9.79 -1.26
C SER A 115 23.68 -10.36 -2.56
N HIS A 116 23.73 -11.69 -2.72
CA HIS A 116 23.11 -12.41 -3.83
C HIS A 116 21.58 -12.44 -3.78
N PHE A 117 20.95 -12.00 -2.67
CA PHE A 117 19.50 -11.89 -2.57
C PHE A 117 18.98 -10.66 -3.32
N LEU A 118 18.62 -10.84 -4.59
CA LEU A 118 18.20 -9.75 -5.48
C LEU A 118 16.85 -9.11 -5.09
N GLY A 119 16.00 -9.80 -4.31
CA GLY A 119 14.70 -9.27 -3.88
C GLY A 119 13.83 -8.82 -5.06
N GLN A 120 13.34 -7.57 -5.05
CA GLN A 120 12.56 -7.02 -6.17
C GLN A 120 13.41 -6.76 -7.43
N ALA A 121 14.73 -6.79 -7.33
CA ALA A 121 15.65 -6.60 -8.45
C ALA A 121 15.90 -7.88 -9.28
N HIS A 122 15.33 -9.04 -8.91
CA HIS A 122 15.50 -10.28 -9.68
C HIS A 122 14.94 -10.19 -11.13
N LEU A 123 14.01 -9.26 -11.37
CA LEU A 123 13.46 -8.92 -12.68
C LEU A 123 14.08 -7.65 -13.29
N ARG A 124 15.03 -7.01 -12.60
CA ARG A 124 15.64 -5.77 -13.10
C ARG A 124 16.40 -6.08 -14.40
N GLY A 125 16.06 -5.36 -15.46
CA GLY A 125 16.63 -5.57 -16.80
C GLY A 125 16.03 -6.75 -17.56
N LYS A 126 15.17 -7.57 -16.96
CA LYS A 126 14.42 -8.62 -17.66
C LYS A 126 13.10 -8.05 -18.19
N PRO A 127 12.70 -8.38 -19.43
CA PRO A 127 11.36 -8.03 -19.90
C PRO A 127 10.33 -8.67 -18.97
N GLY A 128 9.26 -7.92 -18.67
CA GLY A 128 8.15 -8.45 -17.89
C GLY A 128 7.50 -9.64 -18.61
N PRO A 129 6.82 -10.54 -17.89
CA PRO A 129 6.21 -11.73 -18.48
C PRO A 129 5.09 -11.40 -19.48
N VAL A 130 4.50 -10.21 -19.36
CA VAL A 130 3.46 -9.72 -20.27
C VAL A 130 4.09 -8.74 -21.25
N PRO A 131 4.06 -9.02 -22.57
CA PRO A 131 4.53 -8.08 -23.58
C PRO A 131 3.85 -6.71 -23.47
N ALA A 132 4.60 -5.65 -23.76
CA ALA A 132 4.04 -4.32 -23.88
C ALA A 132 3.04 -4.27 -25.04
N LYS A 133 1.82 -3.78 -24.78
CA LYS A 133 0.86 -3.44 -25.85
C LYS A 133 1.46 -2.46 -26.85
N ARG A 134 1.14 -2.61 -28.14
CA ARG A 134 1.60 -1.68 -29.17
C ARG A 134 0.83 -0.36 -29.04
N PRO A 135 1.39 0.79 -29.48
CA PRO A 135 0.69 2.07 -29.42
C PRO A 135 -0.71 2.06 -30.02
N GLU A 136 -0.90 1.37 -31.14
CA GLU A 136 -2.17 1.21 -31.84
C GLU A 136 -3.22 0.41 -31.04
N ASP A 137 -2.81 -0.42 -30.07
CA ASP A 137 -3.73 -1.13 -29.17
C ASP A 137 -4.07 -0.30 -27.92
N VAL A 138 -3.32 0.77 -27.68
CA VAL A 138 -3.44 1.65 -26.51
C VAL A 138 -4.19 2.93 -26.87
N LEU A 139 -3.89 3.53 -28.03
CA LEU A 139 -4.43 4.81 -28.49
C LEU A 139 -5.73 4.60 -29.26
N VAL A 140 -6.72 4.01 -28.60
CA VAL A 140 -8.03 3.65 -29.16
C VAL A 140 -9.15 4.17 -28.30
N GLN A 141 -10.32 4.38 -28.90
CA GLN A 141 -11.53 4.58 -28.13
C GLN A 141 -12.02 3.23 -27.58
N HIS A 142 -12.49 3.22 -26.34
CA HIS A 142 -12.97 2.02 -25.67
C HIS A 142 -14.07 2.31 -24.64
N ASP A 143 -14.83 1.28 -24.30
CA ASP A 143 -15.95 1.30 -23.35
C ASP A 143 -15.65 0.58 -22.02
N ARG A 144 -14.40 0.16 -21.81
CA ARG A 144 -13.94 -0.56 -20.61
C ARG A 144 -14.29 0.18 -19.34
N ARG A 145 -14.62 -0.56 -18.26
CA ARG A 145 -14.96 0.01 -16.93
C ARG A 145 -13.84 0.80 -16.25
N GLN A 146 -12.59 0.61 -16.67
CA GLN A 146 -11.41 1.20 -16.06
C GLN A 146 -10.66 2.04 -17.08
N ARG A 147 -10.13 3.18 -16.63
CA ARG A 147 -9.27 4.06 -17.43
C ARG A 147 -7.99 3.34 -17.84
N THR A 148 -7.47 3.67 -19.02
CA THR A 148 -6.12 3.25 -19.39
C THR A 148 -5.11 3.86 -18.42
N PRO A 149 -4.19 3.06 -17.85
CA PRO A 149 -3.18 3.61 -16.95
C PRO A 149 -2.30 4.65 -17.66
N THR A 150 -2.09 5.81 -17.02
CA THR A 150 -1.32 6.95 -17.58
C THR A 150 0.05 6.55 -18.11
N ARG A 151 0.72 5.58 -17.48
CA ARG A 151 2.02 5.05 -17.93
C ARG A 151 1.95 4.40 -19.32
N GLN A 152 0.84 3.74 -19.67
CA GLN A 152 0.64 3.13 -20.99
C GLN A 152 0.40 4.22 -22.03
N LEU A 153 -0.49 5.18 -21.75
CA LEU A 153 -0.75 6.31 -22.64
C LEU A 153 0.52 7.13 -22.92
N ARG A 154 1.28 7.49 -21.87
CA ARG A 154 2.54 8.24 -22.02
C ARG A 154 3.53 7.49 -22.91
N ARG A 155 3.68 6.19 -22.69
CA ARG A 155 4.56 5.35 -23.49
C ARG A 155 4.10 5.34 -24.96
N ALA A 156 2.82 5.08 -25.21
CA ALA A 156 2.27 5.01 -26.56
C ALA A 156 2.40 6.35 -27.30
N LEU A 157 2.11 7.48 -26.64
CA LEU A 157 2.30 8.83 -27.20
C LEU A 157 3.77 9.07 -27.57
N ARG A 158 4.71 8.69 -26.71
CA ARG A 158 6.15 8.82 -27.03
C ARG A 158 6.56 7.95 -28.21
N GLU A 159 6.08 6.71 -28.28
CA GLU A 159 6.40 5.76 -29.35
C GLU A 159 5.86 6.22 -30.72
N VAL A 160 4.71 6.90 -30.77
CA VAL A 160 4.18 7.52 -32.01
C VAL A 160 4.76 8.92 -32.29
N GLY A 161 5.80 9.34 -31.56
CA GLY A 161 6.54 10.57 -31.84
C GLY A 161 5.89 11.85 -31.30
N VAL A 162 5.00 11.78 -30.30
CA VAL A 162 4.47 12.98 -29.66
C VAL A 162 5.58 13.70 -28.90
N PRO A 163 5.85 14.99 -29.20
CA PRO A 163 6.86 15.76 -28.48
C PRO A 163 6.49 15.88 -26.99
N GLU A 164 7.46 15.69 -26.11
CA GLU A 164 7.27 15.82 -24.66
C GLU A 164 7.29 17.31 -24.25
N LYS A 165 6.33 18.07 -24.76
CA LYS A 165 6.13 19.49 -24.45
C LYS A 165 4.65 19.78 -24.20
N CYS A 166 4.38 20.79 -23.39
CA CYS A 166 3.04 21.28 -23.17
C CYS A 166 2.44 21.76 -24.50
N ALA A 167 1.30 21.21 -24.90
CA ALA A 167 0.59 21.57 -26.12
C ALA A 167 0.07 23.02 -26.10
N ARG A 168 -0.02 23.66 -24.93
CA ARG A 168 -0.49 25.04 -24.77
C ARG A 168 0.64 26.07 -24.72
N CYS A 169 1.60 25.90 -23.83
CA CYS A 169 2.67 26.90 -23.61
C CYS A 169 4.06 26.44 -24.11
N GLY A 170 4.18 25.23 -24.63
CA GLY A 170 5.45 24.72 -25.18
C GLY A 170 6.51 24.32 -24.14
N VAL A 171 6.28 24.52 -22.83
CA VAL A 171 7.25 24.12 -21.80
C VAL A 171 7.53 22.61 -21.87
N GLY A 172 8.81 22.24 -21.76
CA GLY A 172 9.25 20.84 -21.76
C GLY A 172 8.99 20.12 -20.44
N PRO A 173 9.59 18.92 -20.26
CA PRO A 173 9.46 18.11 -19.04
C PRO A 173 10.44 18.55 -17.95
N GLU A 174 11.01 19.75 -18.05
CA GLU A 174 11.91 20.32 -17.05
C GLU A 174 11.42 21.69 -16.61
N TRP A 175 11.49 21.94 -15.31
CA TRP A 175 11.16 23.20 -14.67
C TRP A 175 12.25 23.58 -13.68
N LEU A 176 12.90 24.73 -13.90
CA LEU A 176 14.03 25.21 -13.08
C LEU A 176 15.15 24.14 -12.93
N GLY A 177 15.47 23.44 -14.02
CA GLY A 177 16.48 22.38 -14.04
C GLY A 177 16.09 21.08 -13.32
N LYS A 178 14.82 20.95 -12.89
CA LYS A 178 14.30 19.74 -12.25
C LYS A 178 13.25 19.07 -13.15
N PRO A 179 13.15 17.73 -13.16
CA PRO A 179 12.11 17.04 -13.91
C PRO A 179 10.71 17.46 -13.45
N MET A 180 9.84 17.75 -14.42
CA MET A 180 8.43 18.08 -14.25
C MET A 180 7.59 17.15 -15.11
N THR A 181 6.58 16.54 -14.49
CA THR A 181 5.65 15.68 -15.23
C THR A 181 4.67 16.54 -16.03
N LEU A 182 4.66 16.38 -17.35
CA LEU A 182 3.56 16.85 -18.18
C LEU A 182 2.37 15.90 -18.01
N GLU A 183 1.20 16.43 -17.65
CA GLU A 183 -0.04 15.69 -17.46
C GLU A 183 -0.66 15.30 -18.81
N ILE A 184 -1.33 14.14 -18.84
CA ILE A 184 -2.12 13.73 -20.01
C ILE A 184 -3.53 14.28 -19.82
N ASP A 185 -3.99 15.07 -20.79
CA ASP A 185 -5.33 15.63 -20.84
C ASP A 185 -6.08 15.10 -22.07
N HIS A 186 -7.31 14.68 -21.84
CA HIS A 186 -8.28 14.34 -22.88
C HIS A 186 -9.01 15.61 -23.30
N ILE A 187 -8.84 16.05 -24.54
CA ILE A 187 -9.41 17.30 -25.06
C ILE A 187 -10.94 17.31 -24.90
N SER A 188 -11.60 16.17 -25.15
CA SER A 188 -13.04 16.00 -24.97
C SER A 188 -13.49 15.87 -23.52
N GLY A 189 -12.57 15.57 -22.60
CA GLY A 189 -12.86 15.15 -21.22
C GLY A 189 -13.37 13.71 -21.09
N ASP A 190 -13.58 13.00 -22.20
CA ASP A 190 -13.92 11.58 -22.20
C ASP A 190 -12.65 10.75 -22.02
N TRP A 191 -12.54 10.07 -20.88
CA TRP A 191 -11.40 9.21 -20.55
C TRP A 191 -11.41 7.88 -21.31
N GLY A 192 -12.53 7.51 -21.94
CA GLY A 192 -12.63 6.32 -22.79
C GLY A 192 -12.11 6.56 -24.21
N ASP A 193 -11.90 7.81 -24.61
CA ASP A 193 -11.37 8.17 -25.92
C ASP A 193 -9.85 8.44 -25.86
N ASP A 194 -9.06 7.36 -25.83
CA ASP A 194 -7.60 7.43 -25.79
C ASP A 194 -6.95 7.64 -27.17
N ARG A 195 -7.74 7.96 -28.20
CA ARG A 195 -7.19 8.20 -29.54
C ARG A 195 -6.21 9.37 -29.52
N ARG A 196 -5.17 9.27 -30.35
CA ARG A 196 -4.06 10.23 -30.40
C ARG A 196 -4.53 11.68 -30.55
N GLU A 197 -5.52 11.91 -31.40
CA GLU A 197 -6.13 13.21 -31.69
C GLU A 197 -6.86 13.82 -30.48
N ASN A 198 -7.34 12.99 -29.54
CA ASN A 198 -8.02 13.45 -28.33
C ASN A 198 -7.06 13.65 -27.15
N LEU A 199 -5.81 13.20 -27.24
CA LEU A 199 -4.83 13.31 -26.17
C LEU A 199 -3.84 14.46 -26.40
N ARG A 200 -3.55 15.20 -25.34
CA ARG A 200 -2.48 16.21 -25.31
C ARG A 200 -1.69 16.16 -24.00
N LEU A 201 -0.42 16.56 -24.07
CA LEU A 201 0.41 16.78 -22.88
C LEU A 201 0.28 18.24 -22.43
N LEU A 202 0.06 18.48 -21.14
CA LEU A 202 -0.02 19.81 -20.55
C LEU A 202 0.88 19.92 -19.32
N CYS A 203 1.52 21.07 -19.10
CA CYS A 203 2.19 21.30 -17.82
C CYS A 203 1.15 21.48 -16.69
N PRO A 204 1.52 21.29 -15.42
CA PRO A 204 0.59 21.39 -14.29
C PRO A 204 -0.21 22.71 -14.28
N ASN A 205 0.44 23.82 -14.62
CA ASN A 205 -0.20 25.14 -14.66
C ASN A 205 -1.22 25.27 -15.81
N CYS A 206 -0.89 24.79 -17.01
CA CYS A 206 -1.81 24.81 -18.15
C CYS A 206 -2.96 23.82 -17.98
N HIS A 207 -2.69 22.67 -17.35
CA HIS A 207 -3.70 21.67 -17.05
C HIS A 207 -4.71 22.18 -16.03
N ALA A 208 -4.27 22.90 -15.00
CA ALA A 208 -5.12 23.46 -13.95
C ALA A 208 -6.24 24.40 -14.44
N ILE A 209 -6.08 24.98 -15.63
CA ILE A 209 -7.02 25.94 -16.23
C ILE A 209 -7.79 25.34 -17.41
N THR A 210 -7.74 24.02 -17.60
CA THR A 210 -8.60 23.33 -18.57
C THR A 210 -10.01 23.20 -18.01
N SER A 211 -11.01 23.18 -18.88
CA SER A 211 -12.40 22.90 -18.49
C SER A 211 -12.56 21.49 -17.91
N THR A 212 -11.68 20.56 -18.29
CA THR A 212 -11.66 19.15 -17.90
C THR A 212 -10.94 18.89 -16.55
N TRP A 213 -10.24 19.89 -16.00
CA TRP A 213 -9.44 19.77 -14.79
C TRP A 213 -10.26 19.34 -13.56
N CYS A 214 -9.72 18.42 -12.74
CA CYS A 214 -10.25 17.96 -11.45
C CYS A 214 -11.73 17.51 -11.38
N ARG A 215 -12.41 17.32 -12.53
CA ARG A 215 -13.86 17.06 -12.75
C ARG A 215 -14.72 18.30 -13.08
N GLY A 216 -14.40 19.02 -14.15
CA GLY A 216 -15.31 19.98 -14.79
C GLY A 216 -16.03 19.45 -16.04
N GLY A 217 -16.71 18.31 -15.96
CA GLY A 217 -17.56 17.83 -17.06
C GLY A 217 -18.76 18.77 -17.31
N ARG A 218 -18.84 19.34 -18.53
CA ARG A 218 -19.92 20.16 -19.11
C ARG A 218 -20.48 21.28 -18.21
N ARG A 219 -19.85 22.47 -18.22
CA ARG A 219 -20.66 23.70 -18.18
C ARG A 219 -21.20 23.91 -19.59
N ALA A 220 -22.51 23.77 -19.77
CA ALA A 220 -23.17 24.22 -20.99
C ALA A 220 -22.77 25.68 -21.23
N ASP A 221 -22.26 25.96 -22.43
CA ASP A 221 -21.97 27.32 -22.87
C ASP A 221 -23.25 28.16 -22.74
N ARG A 222 -23.20 29.15 -21.86
CA ARG A 222 -24.23 30.16 -21.67
C ARG A 222 -23.57 31.51 -21.83
N SER A 223 -23.22 31.87 -23.07
CA SER A 223 -23.37 33.24 -23.58
C SER A 223 -22.82 33.35 -25.01
N ALA A 224 -23.65 32.93 -25.97
CA ALA A 224 -23.85 33.71 -27.18
C ALA A 224 -25.13 34.54 -26.95
N GLN A 225 -24.92 35.80 -26.54
CA GLN A 225 -25.78 36.98 -26.74
C GLN A 225 -25.09 38.18 -26.11
#